data_AF-A0A819GRI3-F1
#
_entry.id   AF-A0A819GRI3-F1
#
_cell.length_a   1.000
_cell.length_b   1.000
_cell.length_c   1.000
_cell.angle_alpha   90.00
_cell.angle_beta   90.00
_cell.angle_gamma   90.00
#
_symmetry.space_group_name_H-M   'P 1'
#
loop_
_entity.id
_entity.type
_entity.pdbx_description
1 polymer ?
#
loop_
_entity_poly.entity_id
_entity_poly.type
_entity_poly.pdbx_seq_one_letter_code
_entity_poly.pdbx_strand_id
1 'polypeptide(L)'
;MDRVLENVFEYYAHIDKYRHICKHKSRTRLFILAFLNGYTPTVEIGMNDWFRHGKEVNKRNEIIINKTLQEYWIKPEQVELASIIDANEYENTHLLKLVPPDSQKIEIMRFRTRPKQNIELPLQVYCFMSVIERQVNVRIEVIVSNAFNISLLSKASAMATNDKTANIRDDNSDDQCPCENIQIRFPVPDPWVYMFRVEKRFRYGAIHSVRRKAGKIKGLDRFMLHRGDPLVALMAASVGVAKYEQAFRSIVWRIDQLPKRDQGAYKTHVFECKLSVPSYDPMPEKFEPTADVEYSMSQAFISHCQIRSVAVPEAEDTPEKWIRPKSHFSYTIDIEYAFKEEEKKEFAPVEIDMKEQSMSQSETENNSHSDESD
;
A
#
# COMPACT_ATOMS: atom_id res chain seq x y z
N MET A 1 -26.13 24.01 -13.82
CA MET A 1 -24.95 24.88 -14.03
C MET A 1 -24.01 24.54 -12.91
N ASP A 2 -22.88 23.96 -13.26
CA ASP A 2 -22.20 23.05 -12.35
C ASP A 2 -20.79 23.55 -12.07
N ARG A 3 -20.35 23.39 -10.83
CA ARG A 3 -18.97 23.64 -10.42
C ARG A 3 -18.41 22.38 -9.81
N VAL A 4 -17.22 22.01 -10.25
CA VAL A 4 -16.47 20.89 -9.70
C VAL A 4 -15.22 21.45 -9.01
N LEU A 5 -15.17 21.29 -7.70
CA LEU A 5 -13.95 21.50 -6.92
C LEU A 5 -13.29 20.15 -6.68
N GLU A 6 -12.01 20.08 -6.98
CA GLU A 6 -11.20 18.89 -6.76
C GLU A 6 -10.07 19.21 -5.80
N ASN A 7 -10.04 18.46 -4.69
CA ASN A 7 -9.01 18.60 -3.67
C ASN A 7 -8.05 17.42 -3.82
N VAL A 8 -6.83 17.68 -4.24
CA VAL A 8 -5.80 16.65 -4.39
C VAL A 8 -4.86 16.71 -3.20
N PHE A 9 -4.80 15.61 -2.45
CA PHE A 9 -3.91 15.42 -1.33
C PHE A 9 -2.77 14.52 -1.75
N GLU A 10 -1.55 14.92 -1.46
CA GLU A 10 -0.37 14.12 -1.71
C GLU A 10 0.35 13.90 -0.39
N TYR A 11 0.65 12.64 -0.12
CA TYR A 11 1.31 12.23 1.09
C TYR A 11 2.62 11.54 0.80
N TYR A 12 3.63 11.96 1.56
CA TYR A 12 4.94 11.35 1.54
C TYR A 12 5.29 10.87 2.93
N ALA A 13 5.66 9.61 3.08
CA ALA A 13 6.20 9.09 4.34
C ALA A 13 7.39 8.17 4.15
N HIS A 14 8.14 8.03 5.23
CA HIS A 14 9.17 7.02 5.41
C HIS A 14 8.84 6.24 6.69
N ILE A 15 8.77 4.93 6.56
CA ILE A 15 8.30 4.00 7.58
C ILE A 15 9.42 3.02 7.90
N ASP A 16 9.72 2.81 9.17
CA ASP A 16 10.72 1.84 9.58
C ASP A 16 10.21 0.38 9.44
N LYS A 17 11.13 -0.57 9.64
CA LYS A 17 10.84 -2.01 9.64
C LYS A 17 9.83 -2.46 10.71
N TYR A 18 9.60 -1.63 11.73
CA TYR A 18 8.64 -1.87 12.81
C TYR A 18 7.26 -1.26 12.53
N ARG A 19 7.08 -0.63 11.36
CA ARG A 19 5.87 0.07 10.90
C ARG A 19 5.60 1.41 11.60
N HIS A 20 6.62 2.03 12.18
CA HIS A 20 6.51 3.40 12.70
C HIS A 20 6.81 4.41 11.61
N ILE A 21 6.03 5.50 11.59
CA ILE A 21 6.28 6.61 10.69
C ILE A 21 7.45 7.44 11.25
N CYS A 22 8.61 7.35 10.61
CA CYS A 22 9.78 8.15 10.99
C CYS A 22 9.69 9.59 10.50
N LYS A 23 9.20 9.77 9.27
CA LYS A 23 9.06 11.09 8.63
C LYS A 23 7.81 11.08 7.77
N HIS A 24 7.08 12.18 7.78
CA HIS A 24 5.98 12.38 6.85
C HIS A 24 5.81 13.83 6.43
N LYS A 25 5.21 14.05 5.26
CA LYS A 25 4.90 15.36 4.70
C LYS A 25 3.58 15.24 3.95
N SER A 26 2.76 16.29 4.03
CA SER A 26 1.56 16.38 3.21
C SER A 26 1.56 17.67 2.41
N ARG A 27 1.10 17.56 1.16
CA ARG A 27 0.87 18.67 0.24
C ARG A 27 -0.58 18.59 -0.21
N THR A 28 -1.28 19.71 -0.16
CA THR A 28 -2.66 19.83 -0.65
C THR A 28 -2.65 20.78 -1.84
N ARG A 29 -3.35 20.41 -2.90
CA ARG A 29 -3.58 21.22 -4.09
C ARG A 29 -5.07 21.31 -4.34
N LEU A 30 -5.57 22.52 -4.52
CA LEU A 30 -6.97 22.80 -4.79
C LEU A 30 -7.13 23.15 -6.25
N PHE A 31 -8.08 22.52 -6.90
CA PHE A 31 -8.45 22.78 -8.29
C PHE A 31 -9.91 23.18 -8.38
N ILE A 32 -10.20 24.09 -9.30
CA ILE A 32 -11.56 24.45 -9.68
C ILE A 32 -11.76 24.18 -11.17
N LEU A 33 -12.93 23.66 -11.49
CA LEU A 33 -13.52 23.61 -12.82
C LEU A 33 -14.94 24.19 -12.69
N ALA A 34 -15.23 25.27 -13.41
CA ALA A 34 -16.50 25.97 -13.28
C ALA A 34 -17.15 26.17 -14.66
N PHE A 35 -18.47 25.98 -14.73
CA PHE A 35 -19.30 26.27 -15.89
C PHE A 35 -20.34 27.30 -15.49
N LEU A 36 -20.05 28.58 -15.72
CA LEU A 36 -20.81 29.71 -15.17
C LEU A 36 -21.31 30.65 -16.24
N ASN A 37 -22.57 31.04 -16.12
CA ASN A 37 -23.14 32.09 -16.93
C ASN A 37 -22.82 33.46 -16.32
N GLY A 38 -22.43 34.40 -17.16
CA GLY A 38 -22.07 35.77 -16.77
C GLY A 38 -20.77 36.21 -17.43
N TYR A 39 -20.59 37.52 -17.59
CA TYR A 39 -19.39 38.07 -18.24
C TYR A 39 -18.13 37.90 -17.37
N THR A 40 -18.26 38.06 -16.05
CA THR A 40 -17.19 37.87 -15.06
C THR A 40 -17.75 37.46 -13.69
N PRO A 41 -18.21 36.20 -13.51
CA PRO A 41 -18.77 35.76 -12.24
C PRO A 41 -17.68 35.57 -11.19
N THR A 42 -17.81 36.24 -10.05
CA THR A 42 -16.87 36.09 -8.94
C THR A 42 -17.22 34.84 -8.13
N VAL A 43 -16.19 34.10 -7.74
CA VAL A 43 -16.34 32.88 -6.95
C VAL A 43 -15.59 33.04 -5.65
N GLU A 44 -16.30 32.81 -4.56
CA GLU A 44 -15.77 32.83 -3.20
C GLU A 44 -15.77 31.41 -2.64
N ILE A 45 -14.62 30.95 -2.13
CA ILE A 45 -14.46 29.60 -1.59
C ILE A 45 -13.93 29.70 -0.15
N GLY A 46 -14.69 29.14 0.77
CA GLY A 46 -14.33 29.00 2.18
C GLY A 46 -13.80 27.61 2.47
N MET A 47 -12.62 27.54 3.08
CA MET A 47 -12.00 26.31 3.58
C MET A 47 -12.13 26.23 5.11
N ASN A 48 -11.92 25.04 5.67
CA ASN A 48 -11.79 24.81 7.11
C ASN A 48 -10.46 25.33 7.70
N ASP A 49 -10.05 26.54 7.34
CA ASP A 49 -8.86 27.22 7.85
C ASP A 49 -9.09 27.71 9.28
N TRP A 50 -8.17 27.38 10.21
CA TRP A 50 -8.20 27.78 11.61
C TRP A 50 -8.51 29.27 11.82
N PHE A 51 -8.01 30.15 10.96
CA PHE A 51 -8.26 31.60 11.07
C PHE A 51 -9.72 32.00 10.80
N ARG A 52 -10.49 31.14 10.12
CA ARG A 52 -11.93 31.32 9.85
C ARG A 52 -12.82 30.68 10.91
N HIS A 53 -12.28 29.93 11.86
CA HIS A 53 -13.07 29.27 12.89
C HIS A 53 -13.93 30.28 13.67
N GLY A 54 -15.25 30.09 13.65
CA GLY A 54 -16.22 30.99 14.29
C GLY A 54 -16.47 32.32 13.57
N LYS A 55 -15.81 32.58 12.44
CA LYS A 55 -15.98 33.79 11.61
C LYS A 55 -16.65 33.52 10.27
N GLU A 56 -17.14 32.29 10.06
CA GLU A 56 -17.82 31.92 8.84
C GLU A 56 -19.20 32.56 8.76
N VAL A 57 -19.37 33.50 7.82
CA VAL A 57 -20.66 34.08 7.48
C VAL A 57 -21.01 33.58 6.09
N ASN A 58 -21.86 32.56 6.00
CA ASN A 58 -22.28 31.95 4.74
C ASN A 58 -23.82 31.82 4.72
N LYS A 59 -24.44 31.97 3.55
CA LYS A 59 -25.86 31.64 3.38
C LYS A 59 -26.06 30.12 3.41
N ARG A 60 -27.29 29.67 3.74
CA ARG A 60 -27.59 28.22 3.90
C ARG A 60 -27.34 27.40 2.62
N ASN A 61 -27.58 27.97 1.46
CA ASN A 61 -27.31 27.40 0.14
C ASN A 61 -25.82 27.41 -0.25
N GLU A 62 -24.99 28.23 0.42
CA GLU A 62 -23.55 28.34 0.15
C GLU A 62 -22.73 27.27 0.86
N ILE A 63 -23.25 26.76 1.98
CA ILE A 63 -22.60 25.79 2.86
C ILE A 63 -22.53 24.41 2.19
N ILE A 64 -21.35 23.80 2.27
CA ILE A 64 -21.11 22.41 1.90
C ILE A 64 -21.27 21.54 3.15
N ILE A 65 -22.26 20.66 3.11
CA ILE A 65 -22.43 19.64 4.15
C ILE A 65 -21.41 18.52 3.89
N ASN A 66 -20.30 18.54 4.62
CA ASN A 66 -19.33 17.46 4.57
C ASN A 66 -19.84 16.28 5.43
N LYS A 67 -19.97 15.10 4.81
CA LYS A 67 -20.38 13.86 5.51
C LYS A 67 -19.33 13.34 6.52
N THR A 68 -18.17 13.98 6.61
CA THR A 68 -17.12 13.58 7.55
C THR A 68 -17.40 14.28 8.89
N LEU A 69 -17.85 13.52 9.89
CA LEU A 69 -18.31 13.98 11.21
C LEU A 69 -17.23 14.65 12.09
N GLN A 70 -16.05 14.94 11.55
CA GLN A 70 -14.95 15.49 12.31
C GLN A 70 -14.67 16.92 11.86
N GLU A 71 -15.09 17.88 12.69
CA GLU A 71 -14.81 19.30 12.54
C GLU A 71 -13.32 19.56 12.82
N TYR A 72 -12.49 19.24 11.82
CA TYR A 72 -11.09 19.59 11.86
C TYR A 72 -10.88 20.96 11.27
N TRP A 73 -10.10 21.77 11.97
CA TRP A 73 -9.59 23.04 11.50
C TRP A 73 -8.12 22.88 11.18
N ILE A 74 -7.75 23.31 9.99
CA ILE A 74 -6.41 23.12 9.46
C ILE A 74 -5.64 24.43 9.55
N LYS A 75 -4.33 24.34 9.72
CA LYS A 75 -3.43 25.49 9.58
C LYS A 75 -2.60 25.29 8.32
N PRO A 76 -2.97 25.91 7.19
CA PRO A 76 -2.15 25.89 5.98
C PRO A 76 -0.78 26.51 6.23
N GLU A 77 0.28 25.84 5.81
CA GLU A 77 1.66 26.33 5.85
C GLU A 77 2.20 26.44 4.42
N GLN A 78 3.10 27.40 4.17
CA GLN A 78 3.70 27.62 2.83
C GLN A 78 2.62 27.69 1.73
N VAL A 79 1.64 28.59 1.92
CA VAL A 79 0.56 28.80 0.97
C VAL A 79 1.11 29.48 -0.28
N GLU A 80 0.77 28.91 -1.43
CA GLU A 80 1.05 29.43 -2.76
C GLU A 80 -0.29 29.59 -3.47
N LEU A 81 -0.64 30.82 -3.82
CA LEU A 81 -1.88 31.17 -4.52
C LEU A 81 -1.62 31.30 -6.01
N ALA A 82 -2.60 30.89 -6.82
CA ALA A 82 -2.59 31.20 -8.24
C ALA A 82 -2.77 32.69 -8.48
N SER A 83 -2.22 33.21 -9.59
CA SER A 83 -2.29 34.63 -9.95
C SER A 83 -3.71 35.17 -10.13
N ILE A 84 -4.70 34.29 -10.33
CA ILE A 84 -6.12 34.62 -10.48
C ILE A 84 -6.81 34.93 -9.14
N ILE A 85 -6.17 34.59 -8.02
CA ILE A 85 -6.71 34.83 -6.67
C ILE A 85 -6.30 36.21 -6.20
N ASP A 86 -7.24 36.92 -5.58
CA ASP A 86 -6.92 38.12 -4.81
C ASP A 86 -6.14 37.76 -3.53
N ALA A 87 -4.82 37.93 -3.58
CA ALA A 87 -3.93 37.64 -2.45
C ALA A 87 -4.19 38.55 -1.24
N ASN A 88 -4.56 39.81 -1.46
CA ASN A 88 -4.84 40.76 -0.37
C ASN A 88 -6.13 40.36 0.36
N GLU A 89 -7.14 39.93 -0.38
CA GLU A 89 -8.39 39.45 0.22
C GLU A 89 -8.16 38.16 1.02
N TYR A 90 -7.36 37.23 0.49
CA TYR A 90 -7.00 36.00 1.21
C TYR A 90 -6.23 36.29 2.49
N GLU A 91 -5.26 37.21 2.49
CA GLU A 91 -4.47 37.55 3.69
C GLU A 91 -5.33 38.13 4.82
N ASN A 92 -6.38 38.91 4.48
CA ASN A 92 -7.26 39.53 5.47
C ASN A 92 -8.39 38.60 5.94
N THR A 93 -8.96 37.80 5.04
CA THR A 93 -10.22 37.07 5.29
C THR A 93 -10.08 35.55 5.27
N HIS A 94 -8.94 35.04 4.77
CA HIS A 94 -8.73 33.64 4.44
C HIS A 94 -9.79 33.06 3.49
N LEU A 95 -10.50 33.92 2.73
CA LEU A 95 -11.44 33.56 1.68
C LEU A 95 -10.69 33.52 0.35
N LEU A 96 -10.88 32.47 -0.45
CA LEU A 96 -10.34 32.44 -1.80
C LEU A 96 -11.35 33.09 -2.73
N LYS A 97 -11.00 34.23 -3.31
CA LYS A 97 -11.83 34.92 -4.29
C LYS A 97 -11.13 34.97 -5.64
N LEU A 98 -11.85 34.57 -6.69
CA LEU A 98 -11.35 34.53 -8.05
C LEU A 98 -12.47 34.65 -9.08
N VAL A 99 -12.12 34.96 -10.32
CA VAL A 99 -12.99 34.83 -11.49
C VAL A 99 -12.48 33.64 -12.31
N PRO A 100 -13.07 32.44 -12.22
CA PRO A 100 -12.54 31.26 -12.89
C PRO A 100 -12.70 31.36 -14.42
N PRO A 101 -11.72 30.88 -15.20
CA PRO A 101 -11.88 30.71 -16.64
C PRO A 101 -12.95 29.66 -16.93
N ASP A 102 -13.76 29.91 -17.94
CA ASP A 102 -14.85 29.00 -18.28
C ASP A 102 -14.32 27.67 -18.83
N SER A 103 -14.92 26.57 -18.39
CA SER A 103 -14.62 25.21 -18.85
C SER A 103 -13.16 24.74 -18.70
N GLN A 104 -12.32 25.43 -17.92
CA GLN A 104 -10.92 25.07 -17.70
C GLN A 104 -10.67 24.68 -16.24
N LYS A 105 -9.99 23.54 -16.05
CA LYS A 105 -9.50 23.12 -14.74
C LYS A 105 -8.20 23.88 -14.42
N ILE A 106 -8.19 24.66 -13.34
CA ILE A 106 -7.02 25.40 -12.89
C ILE A 106 -6.69 25.06 -11.43
N GLU A 107 -5.39 25.06 -11.10
CA GLU A 107 -4.92 25.02 -9.72
C GLU A 107 -5.10 26.42 -9.12
N ILE A 108 -5.83 26.52 -8.01
CA ILE A 108 -6.12 27.80 -7.37
C ILE A 108 -5.21 28.05 -6.16
N MET A 109 -4.91 27.00 -5.39
CA MET A 109 -4.10 27.13 -4.18
C MET A 109 -3.33 25.84 -3.92
N ARG A 110 -2.10 25.98 -3.47
CA ARG A 110 -1.24 24.90 -2.99
C ARG A 110 -0.70 25.24 -1.63
N PHE A 111 -0.70 24.28 -0.71
CA PHE A 111 -0.13 24.48 0.62
C PHE A 111 0.34 23.16 1.21
N ARG A 112 1.08 23.25 2.30
CA ARG A 112 1.50 22.12 3.11
C ARG A 112 0.76 22.11 4.43
N THR A 113 0.58 20.93 4.98
CA THR A 113 0.02 20.75 6.33
C THR A 113 0.93 19.80 7.08
N ARG A 114 1.13 20.06 8.37
CA ARG A 114 1.81 19.12 9.25
C ARG A 114 0.84 17.99 9.60
N PRO A 115 1.08 16.75 9.15
CA PRO A 115 0.25 15.63 9.57
C PRO A 115 0.41 15.45 11.09
N LYS A 116 -0.64 14.96 11.77
CA LYS A 116 -0.53 14.65 13.20
C LYS A 116 0.41 13.46 13.40
N GLN A 117 1.17 13.49 14.49
CA GLN A 117 1.96 12.34 14.92
C GLN A 117 1.03 11.20 15.34
N ASN A 118 1.48 9.95 15.19
CA ASN A 118 0.75 8.73 15.57
C ASN A 118 -0.55 8.47 14.78
N ILE A 119 -0.67 8.98 13.55
CA ILE A 119 -1.71 8.54 12.62
C ILE A 119 -1.33 7.16 12.09
N GLU A 120 -2.19 6.16 12.31
CA GLU A 120 -2.08 4.87 11.63
C GLU A 120 -2.36 5.08 10.13
N LEU A 121 -1.57 4.48 9.24
CA LEU A 121 -1.83 4.58 7.81
C LEU A 121 -2.98 3.64 7.38
N PRO A 122 -3.81 4.03 6.40
CA PRO A 122 -4.88 3.19 5.88
C PRO A 122 -4.39 1.84 5.39
N LEU A 123 -3.24 1.86 4.72
CA LEU A 123 -2.53 0.67 4.27
C LEU A 123 -1.26 0.51 5.10
N GLN A 124 -1.15 -0.62 5.79
CA GLN A 124 0.08 -1.03 6.44
C GLN A 124 0.77 -2.07 5.57
N VAL A 125 2.04 -1.85 5.28
CA VAL A 125 2.86 -2.77 4.48
C VAL A 125 4.08 -3.15 5.27
N TYR A 126 4.44 -4.43 5.22
CA TYR A 126 5.64 -4.98 5.82
C TYR A 126 6.38 -5.79 4.77
N CYS A 127 7.68 -5.51 4.61
CA CYS A 127 8.55 -6.17 3.65
C CYS A 127 9.66 -6.91 4.38
N PHE A 128 9.80 -8.20 4.07
CA PHE A 128 10.80 -9.07 4.65
C PHE A 128 11.52 -9.84 3.55
N MET A 129 12.85 -9.94 3.66
CA MET A 129 13.67 -10.80 2.83
C MET A 129 14.58 -11.64 3.71
N SER A 130 14.55 -12.94 3.49
CA SER A 130 15.53 -13.86 4.09
C SER A 130 16.39 -14.50 3.02
N VAL A 131 17.67 -14.62 3.31
CA VAL A 131 18.64 -15.35 2.50
C VAL A 131 19.22 -16.44 3.38
N ILE A 132 18.97 -17.69 2.99
CA ILE A 132 19.56 -18.87 3.63
C ILE A 132 20.38 -19.55 2.54
N GLU A 133 21.70 -19.57 2.70
CA GLU A 133 22.64 -20.02 1.66
C GLU A 133 22.43 -19.25 0.35
N ARG A 134 21.81 -19.89 -0.65
CA ARG A 134 21.46 -19.32 -1.95
C ARG A 134 19.96 -19.39 -2.24
N GLN A 135 19.15 -19.61 -1.21
CA GLN A 135 17.70 -19.56 -1.26
C GLN A 135 17.23 -18.21 -0.73
N VAL A 136 16.67 -17.38 -1.60
CA VAL A 136 16.13 -16.07 -1.26
C VAL A 136 14.62 -16.16 -1.17
N ASN A 137 14.07 -15.81 -0.01
CA ASN A 137 12.63 -15.74 0.22
C ASN A 137 12.25 -14.31 0.53
N VAL A 138 11.50 -13.69 -0.38
CA VAL A 138 10.86 -12.39 -0.19
C VAL A 138 9.42 -12.62 0.24
N ARG A 139 8.99 -11.95 1.30
CA ARG A 139 7.62 -11.94 1.79
C ARG A 139 7.16 -10.51 2.02
N ILE A 140 6.02 -10.15 1.44
CA ILE A 140 5.39 -8.84 1.62
C ILE A 140 4.01 -9.07 2.19
N GLU A 141 3.69 -8.38 3.27
CA GLU A 141 2.39 -8.41 3.91
C GLU A 141 1.72 -7.05 3.82
N VAL A 142 0.42 -7.06 3.52
CA VAL A 142 -0.40 -5.87 3.39
C VAL A 142 -1.65 -6.03 4.22
N ILE A 143 -1.94 -5.05 5.06
CA ILE A 143 -3.09 -5.03 5.94
C ILE A 143 -3.79 -3.70 5.75
N VAL A 144 -5.11 -3.73 5.57
CA VAL A 144 -5.92 -2.51 5.62
C VAL A 144 -6.40 -2.32 7.05
N SER A 145 -6.12 -1.16 7.62
CA SER A 145 -6.58 -0.83 8.98
C SER A 145 -8.07 -0.51 9.00
N ASN A 146 -8.77 -0.96 10.05
CA ASN A 146 -10.18 -0.66 10.31
C ASN A 146 -10.41 0.75 10.87
N ALA A 147 -9.35 1.48 11.25
CA ALA A 147 -9.44 2.81 11.84
C ALA A 147 -10.14 3.84 10.92
N PHE A 148 -10.40 3.48 9.66
CA PHE A 148 -10.87 4.38 8.61
C PHE A 148 -12.20 3.97 7.97
N ASN A 149 -12.89 3.00 8.60
CA ASN A 149 -14.25 2.65 8.21
C ASN A 149 -15.24 3.72 8.68
N ILE A 150 -15.83 4.44 7.71
CA ILE A 150 -16.93 5.41 7.92
C ILE A 150 -18.12 4.73 8.62
N SER A 151 -18.28 3.42 8.47
CA SER A 151 -19.29 2.57 9.13
C SER A 151 -19.32 2.68 10.68
N LEU A 152 -18.18 2.91 11.33
CA LEU A 152 -18.16 3.02 12.80
C LEU A 152 -18.67 4.39 13.27
N LEU A 153 -18.55 5.42 12.42
CA LEU A 153 -18.98 6.79 12.70
C LEU A 153 -20.42 7.06 12.22
N SER A 154 -20.91 6.36 11.18
CA SER A 154 -22.34 6.43 10.78
C SER A 154 -23.27 5.86 11.85
N LYS A 155 -22.81 4.87 12.64
CA LYS A 155 -23.50 4.39 13.85
C LYS A 155 -23.60 5.45 14.94
N ALA A 156 -22.59 6.31 15.09
CA ALA A 156 -22.61 7.39 16.08
C ALA A 156 -23.62 8.50 15.71
N SER A 157 -23.75 8.83 14.42
CA SER A 157 -24.79 9.76 13.96
C SER A 157 -26.20 9.20 14.05
N ALA A 158 -26.39 7.89 13.83
CA ALA A 158 -27.69 7.24 13.99
C ALA A 158 -28.12 7.09 15.46
N MET A 159 -27.17 7.10 16.41
CA MET A 159 -27.47 7.19 17.85
C MET A 159 -27.84 8.61 18.31
N ALA A 160 -27.42 9.65 17.57
CA ALA A 160 -27.71 11.04 17.90
C ALA A 160 -29.09 11.51 17.39
N THR A 161 -29.66 10.81 16.40
CA THR A 161 -31.04 11.01 15.93
C THR A 161 -31.91 9.88 16.46
N ASN A 162 -32.91 10.20 17.29
CA ASN A 162 -33.85 9.26 17.92
C ASN A 162 -34.79 8.53 16.93
N ASP A 163 -34.38 8.30 15.69
CA ASP A 163 -35.19 7.63 14.67
C ASP A 163 -35.07 6.12 14.79
N LYS A 164 -35.96 5.54 15.61
CA LYS A 164 -36.09 4.10 15.89
C LYS A 164 -36.59 3.25 14.70
N THR A 165 -36.38 3.66 13.46
CA THR A 165 -36.93 2.97 12.26
C THR A 165 -35.94 2.77 11.11
N ALA A 166 -34.64 2.82 11.36
CA ALA A 166 -33.70 2.20 10.43
C ALA A 166 -33.62 0.69 10.74
N ASN A 167 -34.43 -0.11 10.06
CA ASN A 167 -34.23 -1.56 9.99
C ASN A 167 -32.80 -1.80 9.47
N ILE A 168 -31.90 -2.14 10.38
CA ILE A 168 -30.49 -2.47 10.10
C ILE A 168 -30.50 -3.78 9.31
N ARG A 169 -30.55 -3.68 7.98
CA ARG A 169 -30.00 -4.73 7.13
C ARG A 169 -28.49 -4.59 7.23
N ASP A 170 -27.84 -5.60 7.81
CA ASP A 170 -26.39 -5.74 7.95
C ASP A 170 -25.66 -5.94 6.60
N ASP A 171 -26.06 -5.22 5.54
CA ASP A 171 -25.41 -5.22 4.22
C ASP A 171 -24.46 -4.00 4.07
N ASN A 172 -23.83 -3.55 5.15
CA ASN A 172 -22.96 -2.37 5.21
C ASN A 172 -21.53 -2.63 4.71
N SER A 173 -21.37 -3.21 3.52
CA SER A 173 -20.09 -3.33 2.82
C SER A 173 -19.75 -2.13 1.93
N ASP A 174 -20.72 -1.29 1.60
CA ASP A 174 -20.58 -0.15 0.68
C ASP A 174 -20.07 1.16 1.32
N ASP A 175 -19.98 1.22 2.65
CA ASP A 175 -19.55 2.43 3.40
C ASP A 175 -18.05 2.46 3.74
N GLN A 176 -17.24 1.60 3.13
CA GLN A 176 -15.77 1.61 3.33
C GLN A 176 -15.11 2.43 2.23
N CYS A 177 -14.29 3.43 2.59
CA CYS A 177 -13.45 4.13 1.61
C CYS A 177 -12.23 3.25 1.30
N PRO A 178 -12.15 2.61 0.13
CA PRO A 178 -11.11 1.64 -0.15
C PRO A 178 -9.81 2.31 -0.60
N CYS A 179 -8.70 1.63 -0.36
CA CYS A 179 -7.42 1.91 -0.99
C CYS A 179 -7.46 1.34 -2.42
N GLU A 180 -7.30 2.20 -3.41
CA GLU A 180 -7.37 1.88 -4.83
C GLU A 180 -6.01 2.02 -5.50
N ASN A 181 -5.81 1.28 -6.60
CA ASN A 181 -4.60 1.34 -7.43
C ASN A 181 -3.33 1.14 -6.60
N ILE A 182 -3.34 0.14 -5.71
CA ILE A 182 -2.23 -0.16 -4.81
C ILE A 182 -1.10 -0.75 -5.63
N GLN A 183 0.08 -0.17 -5.50
CA GLN A 183 1.31 -0.62 -6.13
C GLN A 183 2.41 -0.72 -5.07
N ILE A 184 2.93 -1.92 -4.86
CA ILE A 184 4.08 -2.16 -3.96
C ILE A 184 5.25 -2.60 -4.83
N ARG A 185 6.38 -1.90 -4.70
CA ARG A 185 7.59 -2.15 -5.48
C ARG A 185 8.67 -2.68 -4.56
N PHE A 186 9.04 -3.94 -4.75
CA PHE A 186 10.16 -4.56 -4.06
C PHE A 186 11.39 -4.57 -4.97
N PRO A 187 12.49 -3.89 -4.59
CA PRO A 187 13.68 -3.81 -5.40
C PRO A 187 14.34 -5.18 -5.56
N VAL A 188 14.79 -5.49 -6.78
CA VAL A 188 15.50 -6.74 -7.07
C VAL A 188 16.89 -6.42 -7.62
N PRO A 189 17.95 -7.07 -7.11
CA PRO A 189 19.30 -6.94 -7.64
C PRO A 189 19.38 -7.25 -9.14
N ASP A 190 20.16 -6.46 -9.88
CA ASP A 190 20.33 -6.60 -11.33
C ASP A 190 20.74 -8.01 -11.79
N PRO A 191 21.65 -8.74 -11.09
CA PRO A 191 22.03 -10.10 -11.51
C PRO A 191 20.87 -11.08 -11.54
N TRP A 192 19.79 -10.84 -10.77
CA TRP A 192 18.67 -11.78 -10.65
C TRP A 192 17.53 -11.47 -11.62
N VAL A 193 17.61 -10.37 -12.36
CA VAL A 193 16.51 -9.89 -13.22
C VAL A 193 16.13 -10.92 -14.27
N TYR A 194 17.09 -11.67 -14.81
CA TYR A 194 16.81 -12.67 -15.83
C TYR A 194 15.96 -13.83 -15.29
N MET A 195 16.02 -14.13 -13.98
CA MET A 195 15.19 -15.15 -13.32
C MET A 195 13.70 -14.81 -13.36
N PHE A 196 13.36 -13.54 -13.59
CA PHE A 196 11.99 -13.05 -13.72
C PHE A 196 11.52 -12.94 -15.18
N ARG A 197 12.31 -13.40 -16.14
CA ARG A 197 11.97 -13.34 -17.56
C ARG A 197 11.62 -14.73 -18.10
N VAL A 198 10.66 -14.75 -19.01
CA VAL A 198 10.25 -15.95 -19.76
C VAL A 198 10.47 -15.69 -21.23
N GLU A 199 11.14 -16.62 -21.90
CA GLU A 199 11.23 -16.60 -23.35
C GLU A 199 9.86 -16.93 -23.96
N LYS A 200 9.35 -16.01 -24.79
CA LYS A 200 8.18 -16.25 -25.63
C LYS A 200 8.64 -16.33 -27.08
N ARG A 201 7.80 -16.91 -27.93
CA ARG A 201 8.06 -17.21 -29.35
C ARG A 201 8.73 -16.09 -30.17
N PHE A 202 8.56 -14.81 -29.79
CA PHE A 202 9.17 -13.68 -30.49
C PHE A 202 9.79 -12.60 -29.57
N ARG A 203 9.69 -12.72 -28.24
CA ARG A 203 10.17 -11.70 -27.26
C ARG A 203 10.35 -12.33 -25.88
N TYR A 204 11.07 -11.64 -24.99
CA TYR A 204 11.04 -11.95 -23.57
C TYR A 204 9.83 -11.29 -22.88
N GLY A 205 9.05 -12.07 -22.14
CA GLY A 205 8.01 -11.58 -21.23
C GLY A 205 8.46 -11.64 -19.77
N ALA A 206 7.68 -11.05 -18.87
CA ALA A 206 7.89 -11.20 -17.43
C ALA A 206 7.13 -12.42 -16.89
N ILE A 207 7.68 -13.07 -15.86
CA ILE A 207 6.94 -14.05 -15.05
C ILE A 207 5.86 -13.30 -14.27
N HIS A 208 4.67 -13.87 -14.23
CA HIS A 208 3.55 -13.36 -13.43
C HIS A 208 3.36 -14.24 -12.20
N SER A 209 2.94 -13.63 -11.09
CA SER A 209 2.60 -14.35 -9.87
C SER A 209 1.41 -15.29 -10.07
N VAL A 210 1.48 -16.48 -9.48
CA VAL A 210 0.34 -17.39 -9.38
C VAL A 210 -0.57 -16.94 -8.24
N ARG A 211 -1.89 -17.05 -8.43
CA ARG A 211 -2.86 -16.68 -7.39
C ARG A 211 -2.91 -17.73 -6.29
N ARG A 212 -2.60 -17.34 -5.06
CA ARG A 212 -2.72 -18.18 -3.87
C ARG A 212 -4.15 -18.11 -3.32
N LYS A 213 -4.87 -19.25 -3.27
CA LYS A 213 -6.16 -19.31 -2.56
C LYS A 213 -5.90 -19.32 -1.06
N ALA A 214 -6.48 -18.38 -0.32
CA ALA A 214 -6.41 -18.33 1.13
C ALA A 214 -7.48 -19.25 1.74
N GLY A 215 -7.11 -20.45 2.20
CA GLY A 215 -7.94 -21.29 3.07
C GLY A 215 -7.88 -22.82 2.81
N LYS A 216 -7.53 -23.57 3.86
CA LYS A 216 -7.57 -25.04 4.04
C LYS A 216 -7.08 -25.90 2.86
N ILE A 217 -5.77 -26.11 2.75
CA ILE A 217 -5.26 -27.33 2.09
C ILE A 217 -5.40 -28.47 3.10
N LYS A 218 -6.57 -29.09 3.14
CA LYS A 218 -6.72 -30.48 3.60
C LYS A 218 -6.70 -31.38 2.37
N GLY A 219 -5.59 -32.10 2.18
CA GLY A 219 -5.58 -33.42 1.54
C GLY A 219 -5.71 -33.55 0.02
N LEU A 220 -6.16 -32.55 -0.75
CA LEU A 220 -6.43 -32.76 -2.19
C LEU A 220 -5.30 -32.38 -3.16
N ASP A 221 -4.44 -31.42 -2.81
CA ASP A 221 -3.28 -31.05 -3.66
C ASP A 221 -2.19 -32.13 -3.70
N ARG A 222 -2.30 -33.20 -2.89
CA ARG A 222 -1.40 -34.35 -2.96
C ARG A 222 -1.65 -35.25 -4.18
N PHE A 223 -2.82 -35.15 -4.82
CA PHE A 223 -3.17 -36.00 -5.98
C PHE A 223 -2.79 -35.40 -7.34
N MET A 224 -2.52 -34.09 -7.43
CA MET A 224 -1.95 -33.48 -8.64
C MET A 224 -0.40 -33.47 -8.65
N LEU A 225 0.24 -34.10 -7.67
CA LEU A 225 1.70 -34.18 -7.52
C LEU A 225 2.37 -35.27 -8.39
N HIS A 226 1.62 -36.02 -9.21
CA HIS A 226 2.13 -37.16 -9.98
C HIS A 226 2.49 -36.87 -11.46
N ARG A 227 2.67 -35.60 -11.83
CA ARG A 227 3.45 -35.24 -13.03
C ARG A 227 4.65 -34.44 -12.57
N GLY A 228 5.84 -34.94 -12.89
CA GLY A 228 7.13 -34.50 -12.37
C GLY A 228 7.33 -32.98 -12.34
N ASP A 229 8.03 -32.56 -11.29
CA ASP A 229 8.38 -31.20 -10.85
C ASP A 229 7.33 -30.44 -10.02
N PRO A 230 7.46 -30.41 -8.68
CA PRO A 230 6.84 -29.36 -7.88
C PRO A 230 7.69 -28.11 -8.03
N LEU A 231 7.61 -27.42 -9.17
CA LEU A 231 8.09 -26.04 -9.25
C LEU A 231 7.21 -25.23 -8.30
N VAL A 232 7.65 -25.09 -7.06
CA VAL A 232 7.17 -24.09 -6.12
C VAL A 232 7.13 -22.79 -6.91
N ALA A 233 5.93 -22.25 -7.15
CA ALA A 233 5.76 -21.09 -8.02
C ALA A 233 6.71 -19.98 -7.55
N LEU A 234 7.60 -19.52 -8.43
CA LEU A 234 8.61 -18.48 -8.15
C LEU A 234 8.00 -17.28 -7.44
N MET A 235 6.78 -16.90 -7.84
CA MET A 235 6.01 -15.81 -7.26
C MET A 235 4.57 -16.27 -7.02
N ALA A 236 4.06 -15.99 -5.83
CA ALA A 236 2.68 -16.25 -5.45
C ALA A 236 2.07 -15.05 -4.72
N ALA A 237 0.90 -14.60 -5.17
CA ALA A 237 0.18 -13.47 -4.57
C ALA A 237 -1.21 -13.90 -4.12
N SER A 238 -1.64 -13.52 -2.92
CA SER A 238 -3.00 -13.83 -2.44
C SER A 238 -4.08 -13.03 -3.16
N VAL A 239 -3.74 -11.82 -3.60
CA VAL A 239 -4.59 -10.87 -4.35
C VAL A 239 -3.75 -10.12 -5.37
N GLY A 240 -4.41 -9.55 -6.38
CA GLY A 240 -3.73 -8.79 -7.41
C GLY A 240 -2.79 -9.66 -8.26
N VAL A 241 -1.88 -8.99 -8.96
CA VAL A 241 -0.86 -9.62 -9.80
C VAL A 241 0.48 -8.95 -9.53
N ALA A 242 1.53 -9.76 -9.34
CA ALA A 242 2.90 -9.28 -9.27
C ALA A 242 3.70 -9.74 -10.48
N LYS A 243 4.59 -8.88 -10.97
CA LYS A 243 5.56 -9.18 -12.03
C LYS A 243 6.76 -8.27 -11.89
N TYR A 244 7.90 -8.67 -12.44
CA TYR A 244 9.04 -7.77 -12.55
C TYR A 244 8.80 -6.70 -13.63
N GLU A 245 9.12 -5.45 -13.32
CA GLU A 245 9.07 -4.34 -14.27
C GLU A 245 10.41 -3.62 -14.35
N GLN A 246 11.02 -3.64 -15.54
CA GLN A 246 12.31 -3.02 -15.80
C GLN A 246 12.30 -1.51 -15.53
N ALA A 247 11.18 -0.81 -15.81
CA ALA A 247 11.05 0.63 -15.58
C ALA A 247 11.25 1.03 -14.11
N PHE A 248 10.92 0.13 -13.18
CA PHE A 248 11.07 0.32 -11.75
C PHE A 248 12.22 -0.49 -11.14
N ARG A 249 12.92 -1.32 -11.94
CA ARG A 249 13.94 -2.29 -11.48
C ARG A 249 13.48 -3.12 -10.27
N SER A 250 12.20 -3.44 -10.23
CA SER A 250 11.53 -4.00 -9.04
C SER A 250 10.48 -5.03 -9.43
N ILE A 251 10.19 -5.94 -8.50
CA ILE A 251 8.93 -6.70 -8.54
C ILE A 251 7.82 -5.74 -8.14
N VAL A 252 6.86 -5.57 -9.04
CA VAL A 252 5.71 -4.67 -8.83
C VAL A 252 4.47 -5.51 -8.58
N TRP A 253 3.98 -5.45 -7.34
CA TRP A 253 2.72 -6.06 -6.94
C TRP A 253 1.59 -5.04 -7.05
N ARG A 254 0.67 -5.27 -7.99
CA ARG A 254 -0.50 -4.40 -8.21
C ARG A 254 -1.77 -5.03 -7.69
N ILE A 255 -2.53 -4.26 -6.92
CA ILE A 255 -3.83 -4.63 -6.38
C ILE A 255 -4.81 -3.51 -6.68
N ASP A 256 -5.91 -3.83 -7.36
CA ASP A 256 -6.87 -2.82 -7.82
C ASP A 256 -7.54 -2.11 -6.65
N GLN A 257 -7.95 -2.87 -5.63
CA GLN A 257 -8.72 -2.34 -4.51
C GLN A 257 -8.59 -3.23 -3.26
N LEU A 258 -8.38 -2.60 -2.10
CA LEU A 258 -8.52 -3.21 -0.77
C LEU A 258 -9.23 -2.25 0.20
N PRO A 259 -10.09 -2.73 1.10
CA PRO A 259 -10.54 -4.11 1.22
C PRO A 259 -11.46 -4.47 0.04
N LYS A 260 -11.63 -5.77 -0.25
CA LYS A 260 -12.65 -6.20 -1.22
C LYS A 260 -14.03 -6.08 -0.57
N ARG A 261 -15.08 -5.88 -1.37
CA ARG A 261 -16.47 -5.72 -0.91
C ARG A 261 -16.91 -6.76 0.15
N ASP A 262 -16.43 -8.01 0.04
CA ASP A 262 -16.81 -9.11 0.96
C ASP A 262 -15.74 -9.41 2.04
N GLN A 263 -14.76 -8.52 2.24
CA GLN A 263 -13.66 -8.75 3.16
C GLN A 263 -13.70 -7.76 4.31
N GLY A 264 -13.68 -8.30 5.54
CA GLY A 264 -13.49 -7.50 6.73
C GLY A 264 -12.12 -6.80 6.74
N ALA A 265 -12.05 -5.70 7.49
CA ALA A 265 -10.79 -5.02 7.77
C ALA A 265 -9.80 -5.95 8.52
N TYR A 266 -8.52 -5.57 8.51
CA TYR A 266 -7.40 -6.35 9.08
C TYR A 266 -7.13 -7.72 8.45
N LYS A 267 -7.71 -8.01 7.29
CA LYS A 267 -7.30 -9.18 6.52
C LYS A 267 -5.88 -8.98 5.97
N THR A 268 -4.96 -9.87 6.34
CA THR A 268 -3.60 -9.87 5.79
C THR A 268 -3.58 -10.47 4.39
N HIS A 269 -3.06 -9.69 3.46
CA HIS A 269 -2.71 -10.12 2.11
C HIS A 269 -1.21 -10.35 2.02
N VAL A 270 -0.80 -11.38 1.29
CA VAL A 270 0.59 -11.81 1.26
C VAL A 270 1.03 -12.03 -0.18
N PHE A 271 2.22 -11.53 -0.48
CA PHE A 271 3.01 -11.88 -1.65
C PHE A 271 4.28 -12.60 -1.20
N GLU A 272 4.60 -13.70 -1.86
CA GLU A 272 5.82 -14.48 -1.64
C GLU A 272 6.57 -14.63 -2.96
N CYS A 273 7.89 -14.44 -2.92
CA CYS A 273 8.79 -14.81 -3.99
C CYS A 273 9.91 -15.70 -3.45
N LYS A 274 10.14 -16.84 -4.09
CA LYS A 274 11.14 -17.83 -3.69
C LYS A 274 12.10 -18.06 -4.85
N LEU A 275 13.34 -17.61 -4.69
CA LEU A 275 14.40 -17.72 -5.69
C LEU A 275 15.46 -18.68 -5.19
N SER A 276 15.93 -19.55 -6.07
CA SER A 276 17.16 -20.32 -5.86
C SER A 276 18.23 -19.73 -6.77
N VAL A 277 19.22 -19.06 -6.17
CA VAL A 277 20.28 -18.34 -6.88
C VAL A 277 21.38 -19.33 -7.30
N PRO A 278 21.60 -19.58 -8.60
CA PRO A 278 22.61 -20.52 -9.09
C PRO A 278 24.03 -20.13 -8.69
N SER A 279 24.89 -21.12 -8.43
CA SER A 279 26.26 -20.95 -7.90
C SER A 279 27.15 -19.97 -8.68
N TYR A 280 26.92 -19.82 -9.98
CA TYR A 280 27.67 -18.91 -10.85
C TYR A 280 27.24 -17.44 -10.72
N ASP A 281 26.04 -17.16 -10.20
CA ASP A 281 25.60 -15.79 -9.99
C ASP A 281 26.13 -15.25 -8.66
N PRO A 282 26.58 -13.98 -8.64
CA PRO A 282 27.03 -13.34 -7.42
C PRO A 282 25.85 -13.06 -6.48
N MET A 283 26.06 -13.29 -5.19
CA MET A 283 25.20 -12.75 -4.14
C MET A 283 25.58 -11.27 -3.94
N PRO A 284 24.64 -10.33 -4.04
CA PRO A 284 24.93 -8.92 -3.79
C PRO A 284 25.44 -8.72 -2.36
N GLU A 285 26.49 -7.91 -2.21
CA GLU A 285 26.99 -7.51 -0.88
C GLU A 285 26.02 -6.58 -0.15
N LYS A 286 25.25 -5.80 -0.93
CA LYS A 286 24.29 -4.83 -0.41
C LYS A 286 22.96 -4.98 -1.13
N PHE A 287 21.91 -4.93 -0.34
CA PHE A 287 20.53 -4.88 -0.81
C PHE A 287 19.98 -3.48 -0.63
N GLU A 288 19.05 -3.09 -1.50
CA GLU A 288 18.36 -1.80 -1.41
C GLU A 288 17.55 -1.76 -0.10
N PRO A 289 17.77 -0.80 0.81
CA PRO A 289 17.19 -0.85 2.15
C PRO A 289 15.67 -0.64 2.18
N THR A 290 15.08 -0.07 1.13
CA THR A 290 13.69 0.37 1.12
C THR A 290 12.89 -0.17 -0.06
N ALA A 291 11.62 -0.46 0.18
CA ALA A 291 10.61 -0.69 -0.85
C ALA A 291 9.67 0.51 -0.96
N ASP A 292 9.07 0.70 -2.14
CA ASP A 292 8.12 1.78 -2.36
C ASP A 292 6.67 1.26 -2.33
N VAL A 293 5.77 2.09 -1.83
CA VAL A 293 4.34 1.84 -1.85
C VAL A 293 3.61 3.08 -2.36
N GLU A 294 2.69 2.87 -3.30
CA GLU A 294 1.81 3.90 -3.83
C GLU A 294 0.36 3.40 -3.85
N TYR A 295 -0.58 4.26 -3.49
CA TYR A 295 -2.01 4.00 -3.67
C TYR A 295 -2.82 5.30 -3.64
N SER A 296 -4.10 5.21 -3.98
CA SER A 296 -5.04 6.33 -3.93
C SER A 296 -6.26 6.03 -3.08
N MET A 297 -6.90 7.08 -2.55
CA MET A 297 -8.17 7.00 -1.83
C MET A 297 -9.09 8.14 -2.28
N SER A 298 -10.40 7.90 -2.22
CA SER A 298 -11.45 8.84 -2.62
C SER A 298 -11.92 9.78 -1.51
N GLN A 299 -11.06 10.03 -0.50
CA GLN A 299 -11.36 10.92 0.63
C GLN A 299 -10.12 11.74 1.05
N ALA A 300 -10.34 12.89 1.70
CA ALA A 300 -9.31 13.73 2.29
C ALA A 300 -8.81 13.14 3.62
N PHE A 301 -7.68 12.42 3.58
CA PHE A 301 -7.25 11.62 4.73
C PHE A 301 -6.30 12.35 5.70
N ILE A 302 -5.39 13.19 5.19
CA ILE A 302 -4.21 13.61 5.97
C ILE A 302 -4.22 15.07 6.36
N SER A 303 -4.36 15.97 5.39
CA SER A 303 -4.46 17.39 5.72
C SER A 303 -5.82 17.72 6.34
N HIS A 304 -6.81 16.82 6.22
CA HIS A 304 -8.20 17.04 6.61
C HIS A 304 -8.79 18.32 6.01
N CYS A 305 -8.23 18.84 4.92
CA CYS A 305 -8.77 20.01 4.24
C CYS A 305 -10.15 19.70 3.69
N GLN A 306 -11.09 20.57 4.00
CA GLN A 306 -12.47 20.50 3.56
C GLN A 306 -12.88 21.84 3.01
N ILE A 307 -13.60 21.82 1.89
CA ILE A 307 -14.32 23.01 1.43
C ILE A 307 -15.59 23.10 2.26
N ARG A 308 -15.78 24.24 2.93
CA ARG A 308 -16.89 24.51 3.85
C ARG A 308 -17.97 25.34 3.17
N SER A 309 -17.59 26.24 2.27
CA SER A 309 -18.54 27.03 1.49
C SER A 309 -18.03 27.37 0.10
N VAL A 310 -18.98 27.53 -0.82
CA VAL A 310 -18.74 28.07 -2.16
C VAL A 310 -19.89 29.01 -2.49
N ALA A 311 -19.57 30.26 -2.81
CA ALA A 311 -20.54 31.30 -3.12
C ALA A 311 -20.29 31.94 -4.49
N VAL A 312 -21.35 32.55 -5.01
CA VAL A 312 -21.38 33.33 -6.26
C VAL A 312 -22.24 34.54 -5.95
N PRO A 313 -21.64 35.66 -5.55
CA PRO A 313 -22.42 36.81 -5.14
C PRO A 313 -23.35 37.32 -6.25
N GLU A 314 -22.94 37.22 -7.52
CA GLU A 314 -23.69 37.75 -8.67
C GLU A 314 -24.73 36.78 -9.26
N ALA A 315 -24.82 35.54 -8.79
CA ALA A 315 -25.78 34.58 -9.33
C ALA A 315 -27.15 34.68 -8.63
N GLU A 316 -28.23 34.77 -9.42
CA GLU A 316 -29.61 34.73 -8.91
C GLU A 316 -29.92 33.38 -8.25
N ASP A 317 -29.53 32.29 -8.91
CA ASP A 317 -29.64 30.92 -8.42
C ASP A 317 -28.27 30.36 -8.00
N THR A 318 -28.26 29.57 -6.93
CA THR A 318 -27.05 28.90 -6.48
C THR A 318 -26.69 27.75 -7.42
N PRO A 319 -25.51 27.75 -8.06
CA PRO A 319 -25.12 26.67 -8.95
C PRO A 319 -24.90 25.36 -8.19
N GLU A 320 -24.97 24.25 -8.91
CA GLU A 320 -24.66 22.93 -8.38
C GLU A 320 -23.17 22.82 -8.04
N LYS A 321 -22.88 22.12 -6.93
CA LYS A 321 -21.54 22.02 -6.36
C LYS A 321 -21.16 20.57 -6.22
N TRP A 322 -20.04 20.21 -6.85
CA TRP A 322 -19.46 18.89 -6.80
C TRP A 322 -18.09 18.98 -6.18
N ILE A 323 -17.85 18.26 -5.09
CA ILE A 323 -16.55 18.23 -4.43
C ILE A 323 -16.00 16.81 -4.51
N ARG A 324 -14.80 16.69 -5.09
CA ARG A 324 -14.12 15.41 -5.26
C ARG A 324 -12.77 15.44 -4.53
N PRO A 325 -12.70 14.97 -3.28
CA PRO A 325 -11.44 14.77 -2.62
C PRO A 325 -10.74 13.53 -3.19
N LYS A 326 -9.45 13.65 -3.48
CA LYS A 326 -8.59 12.56 -3.93
C LYS A 326 -7.28 12.60 -3.16
N SER A 327 -6.97 11.52 -2.46
CA SER A 327 -5.67 11.38 -1.79
C SER A 327 -4.79 10.41 -2.54
N HIS A 328 -3.53 10.78 -2.72
CA HIS A 328 -2.46 9.95 -3.24
C HIS A 328 -1.41 9.77 -2.17
N PHE A 329 -1.09 8.51 -1.88
CA PHE A 329 -0.10 8.12 -0.90
C PHE A 329 1.10 7.57 -1.63
N SER A 330 2.28 8.06 -1.27
CA SER A 330 3.57 7.56 -1.72
C SER A 330 4.45 7.45 -0.49
N TYR A 331 4.86 6.24 -0.10
CA TYR A 331 5.79 6.11 1.01
C TYR A 331 6.82 5.02 0.78
N THR A 332 7.95 5.21 1.43
CA THR A 332 9.05 4.25 1.48
C THR A 332 8.97 3.47 2.79
N ILE A 333 9.23 2.18 2.73
CA ILE A 333 9.24 1.25 3.87
C ILE A 333 10.59 0.58 3.93
N ASP A 334 11.20 0.53 5.12
CA ASP A 334 12.41 -0.25 5.33
C ASP A 334 12.12 -1.75 5.19
N ILE A 335 13.00 -2.45 4.49
CA ILE A 335 12.94 -3.89 4.29
C ILE A 335 13.69 -4.55 5.44
N GLU A 336 13.03 -5.51 6.09
CA GLU A 336 13.68 -6.35 7.09
C GLU A 336 14.46 -7.47 6.40
N TYR A 337 15.76 -7.53 6.67
CA TYR A 337 16.66 -8.56 6.13
C TYR A 337 17.08 -9.55 7.21
N ALA A 338 17.04 -10.83 6.86
CA ALA A 338 17.58 -11.92 7.68
C ALA A 338 18.55 -12.79 6.87
N PHE A 339 19.81 -12.83 7.30
CA PHE A 339 20.86 -13.65 6.70
C PHE A 339 21.22 -14.78 7.67
N LYS A 340 21.22 -16.02 7.21
CA LYS A 340 21.85 -17.15 7.92
C LYS A 340 23.06 -17.62 7.13
N GLU A 341 24.24 -17.48 7.70
CA GLU A 341 25.48 -18.10 7.21
C GLU A 341 25.70 -19.46 7.90
N GLU A 342 26.48 -20.34 7.27
CA GLU A 342 26.84 -21.66 7.82
C GLU A 342 27.46 -21.52 9.22
N GLU A 343 27.01 -22.35 10.17
CA GLU A 343 27.96 -22.85 11.17
C GLU A 343 28.97 -23.70 10.39
N LYS A 344 30.15 -23.14 10.12
CA LYS A 344 31.29 -23.92 9.64
C LYS A 344 31.56 -25.00 10.68
N LYS A 345 31.09 -26.23 10.43
CA LYS A 345 31.61 -27.40 11.13
C LYS A 345 33.05 -27.53 10.69
N GLU A 346 33.98 -27.03 11.49
CA GLU A 346 35.37 -27.46 11.43
C GLU A 346 35.37 -28.97 11.59
N PHE A 347 35.50 -29.67 10.47
CA PHE A 347 35.95 -31.05 10.51
C PHE A 347 37.40 -31.00 10.93
N ALA A 348 37.65 -31.20 12.23
CA ALA A 348 38.98 -31.48 12.74
C ALA A 348 39.56 -32.66 11.92
N PRO A 349 40.81 -32.59 11.44
CA PRO A 349 41.44 -33.72 10.80
C PRO A 349 41.47 -34.88 11.80
N VAL A 350 40.84 -36.00 11.46
CA VAL A 350 41.03 -37.24 12.19
C VAL A 350 42.46 -37.69 11.91
N GLU A 351 43.35 -37.58 12.89
CA GLU A 351 44.64 -38.27 12.86
C GLU A 351 44.37 -39.76 12.77
N ILE A 352 44.70 -40.35 11.62
CA ILE A 352 44.68 -41.80 11.43
C ILE A 352 45.96 -42.33 12.06
N ASP A 353 45.86 -42.84 13.29
CA ASP A 353 46.95 -43.55 13.94
C ASP A 353 47.11 -44.93 13.30
N MET A 354 48.10 -45.05 12.40
CA MET A 354 48.51 -46.34 11.84
C MET A 354 49.44 -47.05 12.82
N LYS A 355 48.89 -47.85 13.73
CA LYS A 355 49.64 -48.89 14.45
C LYS A 355 48.89 -50.22 14.52
N GLU A 356 49.53 -51.19 13.84
CA GLU A 356 49.67 -52.61 14.19
C GLU A 356 48.40 -53.45 14.40
N GLN A 357 48.00 -54.15 13.32
CA GLN A 357 47.46 -55.50 13.43
C GLN A 357 48.36 -56.47 12.66
N SER A 358 49.31 -57.06 13.38
CA SER A 358 49.94 -58.33 13.00
C SER A 358 49.39 -59.44 13.89
N MET A 359 49.01 -60.56 13.27
CA MET A 359 48.84 -61.91 13.83
C MET A 359 47.60 -62.18 14.71
N SER A 360 46.59 -62.80 14.09
CA SER A 360 46.12 -64.16 14.44
C SER A 360 44.89 -64.53 13.62
N GLN A 361 45.11 -65.18 12.47
CA GLN A 361 44.11 -66.04 11.84
C GLN A 361 44.81 -67.35 11.46
N SER A 362 44.65 -68.35 12.31
CA SER A 362 44.72 -69.75 11.93
C SER A 362 43.92 -70.54 12.94
N GLU A 363 42.96 -71.31 12.43
CA GLU A 363 42.34 -72.53 12.98
C GLU A 363 40.82 -72.49 13.07
N THR A 364 40.18 -72.83 11.95
CA THR A 364 38.92 -73.57 11.78
C THR A 364 38.64 -73.55 10.28
N GLU A 365 38.45 -74.62 9.50
CA GLU A 365 37.96 -75.97 9.72
C GLU A 365 38.52 -76.87 8.59
N ASN A 366 38.89 -78.11 8.93
CA ASN A 366 38.87 -79.24 8.02
C ASN A 366 38.94 -80.52 8.87
N ASN A 367 37.80 -81.19 9.08
CA ASN A 367 37.68 -82.59 8.69
C ASN A 367 36.25 -83.12 8.88
N SER A 368 35.76 -83.75 7.81
CA SER A 368 34.61 -84.64 7.76
C SER A 368 35.04 -86.10 7.96
N HIS A 369 34.05 -86.94 8.31
CA HIS A 369 34.02 -88.43 8.41
C HIS A 369 34.49 -89.03 9.75
N SER A 370 33.90 -90.10 10.29
CA SER A 370 32.63 -90.84 10.13
C SER A 370 32.61 -91.91 11.26
N ASP A 371 31.42 -92.46 11.58
CA ASP A 371 31.16 -93.76 12.25
C ASP A 371 31.59 -93.88 13.73
N GLU A 372 31.09 -94.73 14.63
CA GLU A 372 29.96 -95.67 14.82
C GLU A 372 30.09 -96.12 16.30
N SER A 373 29.00 -96.56 16.95
CA SER A 373 28.96 -97.40 18.19
C SER A 373 29.62 -96.83 19.48
N ASP A 374 29.14 -96.97 20.71
CA ASP A 374 28.17 -97.84 21.41
C ASP A 374 27.50 -97.03 22.55
#